data_AF-A0A8J7HUE8-F1
#
_entry.id   AF-A0A8J7HUE8-F1
#
_cell.length_a   1.000
_cell.length_b   1.000
_cell.length_c   1.000
_cell.angle_alpha   90.00
_cell.angle_beta   90.00
_cell.angle_gamma   90.00
#
_symmetry.space_group_name_H-M   'P 1'
#
loop_
_entity.id
_entity.type
_entity.pdbx_description
1 polymer ?
#
loop_
_entity_poly.entity_id
_entity_poly.type
_entity_poly.pdbx_seq_one_letter_code
_entity_poly.pdbx_strand_id
1 'polypeptide(L)' 'MSQNRLQVANQAKQMHRLNIQRNIEHRLEVAKAKGDERLVRQLEAEIKYFG' A
#
# COMPACT_ATOMS: atom_id res chain seq x y z
N MET A 1 -4.54 19.37 26.42
CA MET A 1 -4.54 17.90 26.23
C MET A 1 -5.10 17.44 24.86
N SER A 2 -5.32 18.31 23.88
CA SER A 2 -5.95 17.98 22.58
C SER A 2 -4.98 17.84 21.40
N GLN A 3 -3.76 18.40 21.49
CA GLN A 3 -2.80 18.40 20.39
C GLN A 3 -2.17 17.02 20.12
N ASN A 4 -1.99 16.20 21.16
CA ASN A 4 -1.34 14.89 21.05
C ASN A 4 -2.17 13.89 20.21
N ARG A 5 -3.50 13.97 20.29
CA ARG A 5 -4.42 13.08 19.56
C ARG A 5 -4.45 13.38 18.05
N LEU A 6 -4.28 14.64 17.66
CA LEU A 6 -4.17 15.05 16.26
C LEU A 6 -2.84 14.62 15.64
N GLN A 7 -1.75 14.66 16.41
CA GLN A 7 -0.43 14.19 15.96
C GLN A 7 -0.42 12.67 15.76
N VAL A 8 -0.99 11.91 16.69
CA VAL A 8 -1.14 10.45 16.56
C VAL A 8 -2.02 10.08 15.36
N ALA A 9 -3.12 10.80 15.13
CA ALA A 9 -3.97 10.57 13.96
C ALA A 9 -3.24 10.84 12.63
N ASN A 10 -2.43 11.91 12.57
CA ASN A 10 -1.62 12.22 11.39
C ASN A 10 -0.50 11.20 11.15
N GLN A 11 0.17 10.74 12.21
CA GLN A 11 1.16 9.65 12.12
C GLN A 11 0.51 8.33 11.69
N ALA A 12 -0.65 7.98 12.23
CA ALA A 12 -1.38 6.79 11.82
C ALA A 12 -1.78 6.86 10.35
N LYS A 13 -2.19 8.03 9.87
CA LYS A 13 -2.54 8.25 8.45
C LYS A 13 -1.32 8.14 7.53
N GLN A 14 -0.16 8.67 7.94
CA GLN A 14 1.10 8.49 7.20
C GLN A 14 1.56 7.03 7.20
N MET A 15 1.54 6.37 8.37
CA MET A 15 1.92 4.98 8.50
C MET A 15 0.99 4.08 7.69
N HIS A 16 -0.30 4.37 7.66
CA HIS A 16 -1.27 3.65 6.82
C HIS A 16 -0.94 3.79 5.33
N ARG A 17 -0.61 4.99 4.85
CA ARG A 17 -0.16 5.20 3.45
C ARG A 17 1.13 4.42 3.14
N LEU A 18 2.12 4.49 4.03
CA LEU A 18 3.38 3.77 3.88
C LEU A 18 3.18 2.25 3.91
N ASN A 19 2.27 1.76 4.76
CA ASN A 19 1.94 0.34 4.83
C ASN A 19 1.20 -0.13 3.58
N ILE A 20 0.29 0.68 3.03
CA ILE A 20 -0.38 0.38 1.75
C ILE A 20 0.65 0.30 0.62
N GLN A 21 1.55 1.29 0.50
CA GLN A 21 2.61 1.27 -0.51
C GLN A 21 3.49 0.03 -0.37
N ARG A 22 4.02 -0.23 0.82
CA ARG A 22 4.85 -1.42 1.07
C ARG A 22 4.11 -2.73 0.80
N ASN A 23 2.82 -2.82 1.15
CA ASN A 23 2.03 -4.02 0.92
C ASN A 23 1.82 -4.27 -0.58
N ILE A 24 1.51 -3.21 -1.34
CA ILE A 24 1.35 -3.29 -2.79
C ILE A 24 2.67 -3.68 -3.47
N GLU A 25 3.78 -3.03 -3.12
CA GLU A 25 5.12 -3.34 -3.64
C GLU A 25 5.49 -4.80 -3.35
N HIS A 26 5.30 -5.24 -2.10
CA HIS A 26 5.63 -6.60 -1.70
C HIS A 26 4.74 -7.65 -2.40
N ARG A 27 3.44 -7.38 -2.55
CA ARG A 27 2.54 -8.26 -3.28
C ARG A 27 2.89 -8.33 -4.77
N LEU A 28 3.31 -7.22 -5.36
CA LEU A 28 3.76 -7.16 -6.75
C LEU A 28 5.07 -7.95 -6.93
N GLU A 29 6.01 -7.82 -6.01
CA GLU A 29 7.28 -8.54 -6.01
C GLU A 29 7.07 -10.05 -5.85
N VAL A 30 6.20 -10.46 -4.91
CA VAL A 30 5.82 -11.87 -4.72
C VAL A 30 5.11 -12.43 -5.95
N ALA A 31 4.21 -11.67 -6.57
CA ALA A 31 3.51 -12.09 -7.78
C ALA A 31 4.47 -12.25 -8.97
N LYS A 32 5.43 -11.33 -9.13
CA LYS A 32 6.52 -11.42 -10.11
C LYS A 32 7.43 -12.63 -9.85
N ALA A 33 7.84 -12.84 -8.60
CA ALA A 33 8.69 -13.96 -8.20
C ALA A 33 8.00 -15.32 -8.39
N LYS A 34 6.69 -15.38 -8.19
CA LYS A 34 5.87 -16.58 -8.48
C LYS A 34 5.61 -16.79 -9.96
N GLY A 35 5.90 -15.82 -10.83
CA GLY A 35 5.53 -15.86 -12.25
C GLY A 35 4.02 -15.79 -12.49
N ASP A 36 3.25 -15.28 -11.51
CA ASP A 36 1.80 -15.19 -11.60
C ASP A 36 1.39 -13.89 -12.30
N GLU A 37 1.58 -13.87 -13.62
CA GLU A 37 1.33 -12.70 -14.48
C GLU A 37 -0.12 -12.21 -14.42
N ARG A 38 -1.07 -13.11 -14.11
CA ARG A 38 -2.48 -12.75 -13.91
C ARG A 38 -2.65 -11.87 -12.68
N LEU A 39 -2.02 -12.26 -11.57
CA LEU A 39 -2.05 -11.50 -10.32
C LEU A 39 -1.27 -10.19 -10.45
N VAL A 40 -0.14 -10.18 -11.16
CA VAL A 40 0.61 -8.95 -11.47
C VAL A 40 -0.25 -7.97 -12.26
N ARG A 41 -0.90 -8.41 -13.35
CA ARG A 41 -1.77 -7.54 -14.17
C ARG A 41 -2.98 -7.01 -13.38
N GLN A 42 -3.56 -7.81 -12.49
CA GLN A 42 -4.64 -7.36 -11.62
C GLN A 42 -4.16 -6.28 -10.64
N LEU A 43 -3.00 -6.49 -10.00
CA LEU A 43 -2.40 -5.52 -9.08
C LEU A 43 -1.98 -4.22 -9.81
N GLU A 44 -1.40 -4.31 -11.00
CA GLU A 44 -1.06 -3.14 -11.82
C GLU A 44 -2.30 -2.37 -12.28
N ALA A 45 -3.38 -3.07 -12.63
CA ALA A 45 -4.66 -2.45 -12.96
C ALA A 45 -5.29 -1.76 -11.74
N GLU A 46 -5.22 -2.38 -10.55
CA GLU A 46 -5.67 -1.76 -9.30
C GLU A 46 -4.84 -0.51 -8.98
N ILE A 47 -3.51 -0.56 -9.07
CA ILE A 47 -2.65 0.62 -8.85
C ILE A 47 -3.00 1.74 -9.84
N LYS A 48 -3.26 1.41 -11.11
CA LYS A 48 -3.63 2.38 -12.14
C LYS A 48 -5.03 2.97 -11.94
N TYR A 49 -5.92 2.24 -11.29
CA TYR A 49 -7.28 2.68 -10.98
C TYR A 49 -7.36 3.51 -9.68
N PHE A 50 -6.50 3.19 -8.71
CA PHE A 50 -6.43 3.86 -7.41
C PHE A 50 -5.42 5.01 -7.33
N GLY A 51 -4.50 5.12 -8.28
CA GLY A 51 -3.52 6.22 -8.42
C GLY A 51 -4.10 7.42 -9.13
#